data_AF-A0A366HFW5-F1
#
_entry.id   AF-A0A366HFW5-F1
#
_cell.length_a   1.000
_cell.length_b   1.000
_cell.length_c   1.000
_cell.angle_alpha   90.00
_cell.angle_beta   90.00
_cell.angle_gamma   90.00
#
_symmetry.space_group_name_H-M   'P 1'
#
loop_
_entity.id
_entity.type
_entity.pdbx_description
1 polymer ?
#
loop_
_entity_poly.entity_id
_entity_poly.type
_entity_poly.pdbx_seq_one_letter_code
_entity_poly.pdbx_strand_id
1 'polypeptide(L)'
;MSLDNPNVTYLCQRCGNCCRWPGDVIVTDTEVDAIASFMSMEVSDFIQQYTRLSANRRHLSLIDKEDGSCFFLEGKNSCRLQDVKPVQCKGFPNQWRFEGWREVCEAIEMPSPSQSPS
;
A
#
# COMPACT_ATOMS: atom_id res chain seq x y z
N MET A 1 15.61 5.47 -11.80
CA MET A 1 14.91 6.46 -10.97
C MET A 1 15.37 6.24 -9.55
N SER A 2 16.28 7.09 -9.10
CA SER A 2 17.04 6.89 -7.88
C SER A 2 16.15 7.09 -6.64
N LEU A 3 16.34 6.25 -5.62
CA LEU A 3 15.84 6.51 -4.28
C LEU A 3 16.72 7.62 -3.68
N ASP A 4 16.63 8.82 -4.27
CA ASP A 4 17.45 9.99 -3.99
C ASP A 4 17.54 10.28 -2.49
N ASN A 5 18.80 10.29 -2.05
CA ASN A 5 19.33 10.46 -0.70
C ASN A 5 19.20 9.23 0.25
N PRO A 6 20.23 8.36 0.36
CA PRO A 6 20.24 7.24 1.30
C PRO A 6 20.23 7.68 2.77
N ASN A 7 20.40 8.99 3.03
CA ASN A 7 20.37 9.55 4.37
C ASN A 7 18.98 9.99 4.83
N VAL A 8 17.94 9.79 4.02
CA VAL A 8 16.56 10.19 4.37
C VAL A 8 15.63 8.99 4.34
N THR A 9 14.84 8.87 5.39
CA THR A 9 13.68 7.99 5.47
C THR A 9 12.43 8.83 5.70
N TYR A 10 11.27 8.27 5.43
CA TYR A 10 9.99 8.96 5.51
C TYR A 10 9.12 8.31 6.58
N LEU A 11 8.79 9.07 7.62
CA LEU A 11 7.89 8.63 8.67
C LEU A 11 6.44 8.82 8.21
N CYS A 12 5.76 7.71 7.95
CA CYS A 12 4.36 7.70 7.55
C CYS A 12 3.47 8.30 8.66
N GLN A 13 2.74 9.36 8.33
CA GLN A 13 1.80 10.03 9.24
C GLN A 13 0.40 9.39 9.25
N ARG A 14 0.22 8.25 8.58
CA ARG A 14 -1.09 7.59 8.41
C ARG A 14 -2.16 8.54 7.81
N CYS A 15 -1.75 9.41 6.90
CA CYS A 15 -2.62 10.38 6.22
C CYS A 15 -3.61 9.74 5.23
N GLY A 16 -3.43 8.45 4.87
CA GLY A 16 -4.35 7.73 3.96
C GLY A 16 -4.28 8.16 2.49
N ASN A 17 -3.56 9.23 2.16
CA ASN A 17 -3.52 9.78 0.80
C ASN A 17 -2.94 8.80 -0.24
N CYS A 18 -2.07 7.87 0.17
CA CYS A 18 -1.57 6.82 -0.73
C CYS A 18 -2.64 5.83 -1.19
N CYS A 19 -3.82 5.81 -0.57
CA CYS A 19 -4.94 4.94 -0.91
C CYS A 19 -6.06 5.68 -1.68
N ARG A 20 -5.90 6.97 -2.01
CA ARG A 20 -6.99 7.83 -2.55
C ARG A 20 -6.89 8.12 -4.05
N TRP A 21 -6.10 7.36 -4.78
CA TRP A 21 -5.89 7.55 -6.20
C TRP A 21 -5.80 6.18 -6.88
N PRO A 22 -6.22 6.08 -8.16
CA PRO A 22 -6.24 4.81 -8.87
C PRO A 22 -4.83 4.22 -8.99
N GLY A 23 -4.73 2.91 -8.81
CA GLY A 23 -3.46 2.21 -8.99
C GLY A 23 -3.59 0.72 -8.75
N ASP A 24 -2.58 -0.03 -9.17
CA ASP A 24 -2.51 -1.46 -8.88
C ASP A 24 -1.81 -1.66 -7.52
N VAL A 25 -2.56 -2.14 -6.53
CA VAL A 25 -2.01 -2.79 -5.33
C VAL A 25 -1.87 -4.27 -5.63
N ILE A 26 -0.69 -4.71 -6.05
CA ILE A 26 -0.42 -6.10 -6.38
C ILE A 26 -0.37 -6.93 -5.11
N VAL A 27 -1.03 -8.09 -5.14
CA VAL A 27 -1.03 -9.05 -4.05
C VAL A 27 -0.44 -10.38 -4.52
N THR A 28 0.37 -10.98 -3.66
CA THR A 28 0.91 -12.33 -3.80
C THR A 28 -0.03 -13.36 -3.20
N ASP A 29 0.13 -14.64 -3.55
CA ASP A 29 -0.68 -15.74 -3.01
C ASP A 29 -0.66 -15.76 -1.48
N THR A 30 0.52 -15.54 -0.86
CA THR A 30 0.65 -15.47 0.60
C THR A 30 -0.12 -14.29 1.21
N GLU A 31 -0.16 -13.14 0.54
CA GLU A 31 -0.94 -11.99 1.01
C GLU A 31 -2.44 -12.23 0.84
N VAL A 32 -2.85 -12.86 -0.26
CA VAL A 32 -4.23 -13.29 -0.51
C VAL A 32 -4.70 -14.21 0.61
N ASP A 33 -3.93 -15.25 0.95
CA ASP A 33 -4.25 -16.19 2.03
C ASP A 33 -4.38 -15.48 3.39
N ALA A 34 -3.42 -14.61 3.70
CA ALA A 34 -3.42 -13.85 4.96
C ALA A 34 -4.61 -12.89 5.07
N ILE A 35 -4.97 -12.20 3.98
CA ILE A 35 -6.10 -11.27 3.97
C ILE A 35 -7.43 -12.02 4.05
N ALA A 36 -7.60 -13.11 3.30
CA ALA A 36 -8.80 -13.93 3.34
C ALA A 36 -9.05 -14.48 4.75
N SER A 37 -8.00 -15.03 5.38
CA SER A 37 -8.05 -15.52 6.77
C SER A 37 -8.40 -14.39 7.76
N PHE A 38 -7.78 -13.22 7.64
CA PHE A 38 -8.10 -12.06 8.46
C PHE A 38 -9.55 -11.59 8.30
N MET A 39 -10.10 -11.69 7.09
CA MET A 39 -11.50 -11.37 6.80
C MET A 39 -12.47 -12.52 7.15
N SER A 40 -11.96 -13.65 7.65
CA SER A 40 -12.75 -14.85 7.97
C SER A 40 -13.57 -15.36 6.78
N MET A 41 -12.95 -15.43 5.61
CA MET A 41 -13.58 -15.95 4.39
C MET A 41 -12.64 -16.86 3.59
N GLU A 42 -13.23 -17.62 2.68
CA GLU A 42 -12.48 -18.48 1.76
C GLU A 42 -11.63 -17.67 0.79
N VAL A 43 -10.46 -18.21 0.44
CA VAL A 43 -9.51 -17.59 -0.49
C VAL A 43 -10.15 -17.32 -1.86
N SER A 44 -10.92 -18.28 -2.37
CA SER A 44 -11.63 -18.12 -3.65
C SER A 44 -12.62 -16.96 -3.64
N ASP A 45 -13.33 -16.79 -2.52
CA ASP A 45 -14.30 -15.72 -2.35
C ASP A 45 -13.61 -14.37 -2.26
N PHE A 46 -12.48 -14.31 -1.54
CA PHE A 46 -11.68 -13.10 -1.48
C PHE A 46 -11.15 -12.69 -2.86
N ILE A 47 -10.59 -13.62 -3.61
CA ILE A 47 -10.10 -13.38 -4.98
C ILE A 47 -11.24 -12.85 -5.85
N GLN A 48 -12.41 -13.50 -5.83
CA GLN A 48 -13.53 -13.12 -6.68
C GLN A 48 -14.13 -11.76 -6.31
N GLN A 49 -14.25 -11.45 -5.02
CA GLN A 49 -14.97 -10.26 -4.54
C GLN A 49 -14.07 -9.03 -4.40
N TYR A 50 -12.79 -9.22 -4.07
CA TYR A 50 -11.91 -8.12 -3.66
C TYR A 50 -10.64 -7.98 -4.50
N THR A 51 -10.50 -8.76 -5.57
CA THR A 51 -9.39 -8.60 -6.51
C THR A 51 -9.85 -8.42 -7.95
N ARG A 52 -8.98 -7.80 -8.74
CA ARG A 52 -9.08 -7.65 -10.19
C ARG A 52 -7.75 -7.99 -10.84
N LEU A 53 -7.74 -8.24 -12.14
CA LEU A 53 -6.48 -8.31 -12.88
C LEU A 53 -5.79 -6.93 -12.88
N SER A 54 -4.47 -6.94 -12.70
CA SER A 54 -3.63 -5.75 -12.87
C SER A 54 -3.70 -5.21 -14.30
N ALA A 55 -3.23 -3.99 -14.52
CA ALA A 55 -3.24 -3.34 -15.84
C ALA A 55 -2.48 -4.17 -16.90
N ASN A 56 -1.40 -4.85 -16.52
CA ASN A 56 -0.65 -5.77 -17.40
C ASN A 56 -1.22 -7.19 -17.45
N ARG A 57 -2.30 -7.47 -16.71
CA ARG A 57 -3.02 -8.74 -16.63
C ARG A 57 -2.17 -9.94 -16.20
N ARG A 58 -1.05 -9.71 -15.49
CA ARG A 58 -0.14 -10.77 -15.01
C ARG A 58 -0.33 -11.14 -13.56
N HIS A 59 -0.94 -10.27 -12.76
CA HIS A 59 -1.11 -10.46 -11.33
C HIS A 59 -2.51 -10.04 -10.89
N LEU A 60 -2.89 -10.45 -9.69
CA LEU A 60 -4.06 -9.93 -9.01
C LEU A 60 -3.71 -8.61 -8.31
N SER A 61 -4.68 -7.71 -8.32
CA SER A 61 -4.63 -6.45 -7.62
C SER A 61 -5.89 -6.25 -6.79
N LEU A 62 -5.80 -5.59 -5.64
CA LEU A 62 -6.99 -5.22 -4.88
C LEU A 62 -7.91 -4.31 -5.71
N ILE A 63 -9.22 -4.44 -5.50
CA ILE A 63 -10.19 -3.57 -6.16
C ILE A 63 -10.20 -2.15 -5.59
N ASP A 64 -10.70 -1.25 -6.42
CA ASP A 64 -10.89 0.16 -6.13
C ASP A 64 -12.40 0.44 -5.94
N LYS A 65 -12.74 1.51 -5.23
CA LYS A 65 -14.08 2.09 -5.21
C LYS A 65 -14.33 2.87 -6.50
N GLU A 66 -15.57 3.31 -6.69
CA GLU A 66 -15.97 4.12 -7.85
C GLU A 66 -15.17 5.43 -7.98
N ASP A 67 -14.75 6.03 -6.85
CA ASP A 67 -13.93 7.25 -6.82
C ASP A 67 -12.43 6.99 -7.06
N GLY A 68 -12.05 5.74 -7.32
CA GLY A 68 -10.66 5.33 -7.54
C GLY A 68 -9.84 5.16 -6.26
N SER A 69 -10.43 5.32 -5.07
CA SER A 69 -9.75 5.00 -3.82
C SER A 69 -9.74 3.49 -3.55
N CYS A 70 -8.77 3.01 -2.78
CA CYS A 70 -8.69 1.61 -2.38
C CYS A 70 -9.97 1.20 -1.63
N PHE A 71 -10.53 0.06 -1.99
CA PHE A 71 -11.76 -0.45 -1.38
C PHE A 71 -11.67 -0.59 0.15
N PHE A 72 -10.48 -0.97 0.66
CA PHE A 72 -10.22 -1.19 2.08
C PHE A 72 -9.89 0.09 2.88
N LEU A 73 -9.96 1.27 2.26
CA LEU A 73 -9.86 2.53 2.97
C LEU A 73 -11.23 2.88 3.60
N GLU A 74 -11.27 3.02 4.91
CA GLU A 74 -12.47 3.33 5.69
C GLU A 74 -12.37 4.67 6.42
N GLY A 75 -13.53 5.30 6.61
CA GLY A 75 -13.64 6.59 7.29
C GLY A 75 -12.76 7.66 6.63
N LYS A 76 -11.99 8.39 7.45
CA LYS A 76 -11.04 9.38 6.95
C LYS A 76 -9.78 8.68 6.42
N ASN A 77 -9.01 8.00 7.28
CA ASN A 77 -7.68 7.49 6.93
C ASN A 77 -7.40 6.07 7.49
N SER A 78 -8.44 5.28 7.76
CA SER A 78 -8.28 3.96 8.36
C SER A 78 -8.16 2.88 7.29
N CYS A 79 -7.16 2.00 7.38
CA CYS A 79 -7.07 0.85 6.48
C CYS A 79 -7.65 -0.38 7.19
N ARG A 80 -8.68 -1.00 6.62
CA ARG A 80 -9.28 -2.21 7.17
C ARG A 80 -8.29 -3.37 7.25
N LEU A 81 -7.33 -3.42 6.33
CA LEU A 81 -6.29 -4.45 6.26
C LEU A 81 -5.02 -4.11 7.06
N GLN A 82 -5.08 -3.19 8.03
CA GLN A 82 -3.87 -2.66 8.67
C GLN A 82 -2.90 -3.74 9.19
N ASP A 83 -3.43 -4.81 9.81
CA ASP A 83 -2.61 -5.89 10.41
C ASP A 83 -2.01 -6.82 9.35
N VAL A 84 -2.75 -7.06 8.26
CA VAL A 84 -2.36 -7.92 7.13
C VAL A 84 -2.01 -7.11 5.88
N LYS A 85 -1.58 -5.86 6.08
CA LYS A 85 -1.41 -4.90 4.97
C LYS A 85 -0.39 -5.42 3.96
N PRO A 86 -0.69 -5.37 2.64
CA PRO A 86 0.24 -5.83 1.62
C PRO A 86 1.61 -5.15 1.72
N VAL A 87 2.66 -5.86 1.36
CA VAL A 87 4.05 -5.39 1.34
C VAL A 87 4.17 -4.13 0.49
N GLN A 88 3.51 -4.08 -0.67
CA GLN A 88 3.49 -2.86 -1.49
C GLN A 88 2.92 -1.68 -0.68
N CYS A 89 1.79 -1.85 0.01
CA CYS A 89 1.20 -0.77 0.81
C CYS A 89 2.04 -0.41 2.06
N LYS A 90 2.78 -1.36 2.64
CA LYS A 90 3.71 -1.13 3.77
C LYS A 90 4.99 -0.43 3.32
N GLY A 91 5.44 -0.71 2.10
CA GLY A 91 6.69 -0.18 1.54
C GLY A 91 6.63 1.31 1.20
N PHE A 92 5.45 1.87 0.93
CA PHE A 92 5.33 3.28 0.58
C PHE A 92 5.57 4.21 1.80
N PRO A 93 6.32 5.33 1.67
CA PRO A 93 7.03 5.81 0.47
C PRO A 93 8.53 5.43 0.43
N ASN A 94 8.98 4.52 1.28
CA ASN A 94 10.40 4.21 1.48
C ASN A 94 10.98 3.16 0.51
N GLN A 95 10.21 2.13 0.15
CA GLN A 95 10.62 1.06 -0.78
C GLN A 95 10.25 1.39 -2.23
N TRP A 96 9.17 2.13 -2.42
CA TRP A 96 8.73 2.59 -3.74
C TRP A 96 7.94 3.90 -3.61
N ARG A 97 7.85 4.61 -4.72
CA ARG A 97 7.16 5.89 -4.85
C ARG A 97 6.84 6.16 -6.31
N PHE A 98 5.78 6.92 -6.54
CA PHE A 98 5.41 7.44 -7.85
C PHE A 98 5.87 8.90 -7.97
N GLU A 99 5.90 9.43 -9.19
CA GLU A 99 6.23 10.84 -9.43
C GLU A 99 5.20 11.78 -8.79
N GLY A 100 5.64 12.86 -8.15
CA GLY A 100 4.73 13.79 -7.46
C GLY A 100 4.18 13.32 -6.10
N TRP A 101 4.59 12.15 -5.59
CA TRP A 101 4.05 11.61 -4.32
C TRP A 101 4.18 12.56 -3.11
N ARG A 102 5.18 13.46 -3.10
CA ARG A 102 5.40 14.46 -2.04
C ARG A 102 4.32 15.54 -2.00
N GLU A 103 3.62 15.76 -3.10
CA GLU A 103 2.55 16.75 -3.19
C GLU A 103 1.26 16.25 -2.51
N VAL A 104 1.14 14.92 -2.34
CA VAL A 104 -0.05 14.29 -1.77
C VAL A 104 0.21 13.62 -0.43
N CYS A 105 1.40 13.07 -0.19
CA CYS A 105 1.70 12.36 1.04
C CYS A 105 2.25 13.29 2.12
N GLU A 106 1.64 13.25 3.30
CA GLU A 106 2.09 14.01 4.48
C GLU A 106 3.26 13.36 5.24
N ALA A 107 4.01 12.42 4.63
CA ALA A 107 5.12 11.77 5.32
C ALA A 107 6.24 12.77 5.66
N ILE A 108 6.79 12.65 6.86
CA ILE A 108 7.84 13.56 7.36
C ILE A 108 9.20 12.98 7.04
N GLU A 109 10.09 13.80 6.47
CA GLU A 109 11.50 13.44 6.26
C GLU A 109 12.23 13.30 7.59
N MET A 110 12.92 12.18 7.76
CA MET A 110 13.70 11.82 8.93
C MET A 110 15.10 11.39 8.49
N PRO A 111 16.15 11.70 9.28
CA PRO A 111 17.47 11.12 9.06
C PRO A 111 17.39 9.58 9.08
N SER A 112 18.05 8.93 8.12
CA SER A 112 18.11 7.48 8.05
C SER A 112 18.83 6.92 9.29
N PRO A 113 18.33 5.84 9.93
CA PRO A 113 18.95 5.24 11.11
C PRO A 113 20.33 4.60 10.86
N SER A 114 20.82 4.59 9.61
CA SER A 114 22.14 4.07 9.24
C SER A 114 23.33 4.98 9.60
N GLN A 115 23.12 6.03 10.39
CA GLN A 115 24.19 6.84 10.98
C GLN A 115 24.09 6.86 12.52
N SER A 116 24.31 5.71 13.16
CA SER A 116 24.70 5.70 14.57
C SER A 116 26.18 6.11 14.64
N PRO A 117 26.56 7.22 15.31
CA PRO A 117 27.95 7.43 15.64
C PRO A 117 28.34 6.34 16.64
N SER A 118 29.36 5.55 16.29
CA SER A 118 30.06 4.68 17.25
C SER A 118 30.73 5.52 18.33
#